data_AF-A0A9C9N5G3-F1
#
_entry.id   AF-A0A9C9N5G3-F1
#
_cell.length_a   1.000
_cell.length_b   1.000
_cell.length_c   1.000
_cell.angle_alpha   90.00
_cell.angle_beta   90.00
_cell.angle_gamma   90.00
#
_symmetry.space_group_name_H-M   'P 1'
#
loop_
_entity.id
_entity.type
_entity.pdbx_description
1 polymer ?
#
loop_
_entity_poly.entity_id
_entity_poly.type
_entity_poly.pdbx_seq_one_letter_code
_entity_poly.pdbx_strand_id
1 'polypeptide(L)' 'MTVFKDVRTLVQDAINAAVALLQDKEPAARGAYNNGVVDVPAIQSEVVSVDADNVQSVLIDGGYYSASDFENLP' A
#
# COMPACT_ATOMS: atom_id res chain seq x y z
N MET A 1 -1.86 -10.82 15.46
CA MET A 1 -0.79 -10.19 14.66
C MET A 1 -1.03 -10.49 13.19
N THR A 2 -1.07 -9.45 12.36
CA THR A 2 -1.14 -9.50 10.90
C THR A 2 -0.18 -8.47 10.32
N VAL A 3 0.08 -8.52 9.01
CA VAL A 3 0.83 -7.47 8.29
C VAL A 3 -0.15 -6.70 7.43
N PHE A 4 -0.41 -5.47 7.82
CA PHE A 4 -1.23 -4.54 7.07
C PHE A 4 -0.46 -3.99 5.86
N LYS A 5 -1.11 -4.07 4.71
CA LYS A 5 -0.66 -3.49 3.45
C LYS A 5 -1.77 -2.57 2.98
N ASP A 6 -1.53 -1.26 3.03
CA ASP A 6 -2.58 -0.30 2.67
C ASP A 6 -2.82 -0.31 1.16
N VAL A 7 -3.92 -0.94 0.76
CA VAL A 7 -4.30 -1.05 -0.66
C VAL A 7 -4.62 0.31 -1.25
N ARG A 8 -5.00 1.31 -0.45
CA ARG A 8 -5.28 2.68 -0.93
C ARG A 8 -4.01 3.32 -1.49
N THR A 9 -2.88 3.14 -0.81
CA THR A 9 -1.57 3.59 -1.30
C THR A 9 -1.19 2.88 -2.59
N LEU A 10 -1.35 1.55 -2.64
CA LEU A 10 -1.03 0.76 -3.83
C LEU A 10 -1.88 1.18 -5.05
N VAL A 11 -3.17 1.45 -4.83
CA VAL A 11 -4.08 1.94 -5.89
C VAL A 11 -3.66 3.33 -6.36
N GLN A 12 -3.33 4.24 -5.43
CA GLN A 12 -2.88 5.57 -5.81
C GLN A 12 -1.58 5.55 -6.60
N ASP A 13 -0.62 4.70 -6.22
CA ASP A 13 0.64 4.51 -6.94
C ASP A 13 0.39 3.98 -8.36
N ALA A 14 -0.52 3.00 -8.50
CA ALA A 14 -0.90 2.46 -9.80
C ALA A 14 -1.57 3.52 -10.70
N ILE A 15 -2.47 4.35 -10.14
CA ILE A 15 -3.10 5.46 -10.86
C ILE A 15 -2.04 6.48 -11.29
N ASN A 16 -1.14 6.87 -10.40
CA ASN A 16 -0.08 7.84 -10.69
C ASN A 16 0.84 7.34 -11.82
N ALA A 17 1.22 6.07 -11.78
CA ALA A 17 2.02 5.44 -12.83
C ALA A 17 1.28 5.43 -14.17
N ALA A 18 0.00 5.03 -14.18
CA ALA A 18 -0.81 5.02 -15.40
C ALA A 18 -0.96 6.43 -15.99
N VAL A 19 -1.22 7.44 -15.16
CA VAL A 19 -1.32 8.85 -15.60
C VAL A 19 0.01 9.36 -16.15
N ALA A 20 1.14 9.02 -15.53
CA ALA A 20 2.47 9.40 -16.03
C ALA A 20 2.70 8.81 -17.43
N LEU A 21 2.41 7.52 -17.62
CA LEU A 21 2.54 6.84 -18.91
C LEU A 21 1.63 7.46 -19.98
N LEU A 22 0.38 7.80 -19.63
CA LEU A 22 -0.55 8.50 -20.53
C LEU A 22 -0.09 9.90 -20.93
N GLN A 23 0.83 10.50 -20.17
CA GLN A 23 1.43 11.80 -20.43
C GLN A 23 2.83 11.70 -21.06
N ASP A 24 3.21 10.51 -21.55
CA ASP A 24 4.54 10.22 -22.09
C ASP A 24 5.69 10.52 -21.10
N LYS A 25 5.43 10.36 -19.78
CA LYS A 25 6.40 10.51 -18.70
C LYS A 25 6.73 9.18 -18.05
N GLU A 26 7.90 9.10 -17.43
CA GLU A 26 8.31 7.93 -16.65
C GLU A 26 7.62 7.91 -15.27
N PRO A 27 7.08 6.75 -14.83
CA PRO A 27 6.61 6.56 -13.47
C PRO A 27 7.75 6.70 -12.44
N ALA A 28 7.43 7.17 -11.23
CA ALA A 28 8.40 7.39 -10.16
C ALA A 28 8.83 6.09 -9.45
N ALA A 29 9.48 5.18 -10.17
CA ALA A 29 10.01 3.94 -9.62
C ALA A 29 11.26 4.17 -8.74
N ARG A 30 11.41 3.33 -7.71
CA ARG A 30 12.59 3.26 -6.83
C ARG A 30 12.93 1.81 -6.55
N GLY A 31 14.07 1.37 -7.08
CA GLY A 31 14.49 -0.04 -7.05
C GLY A 31 13.90 -0.83 -8.22
N ALA A 32 14.21 -2.13 -8.25
CA ALA A 32 13.76 -3.03 -9.29
C ALA A 32 13.62 -4.47 -8.76
N TYR A 33 12.75 -5.25 -9.39
CA TYR A 33 12.60 -6.69 -9.15
C TYR A 33 12.91 -7.46 -10.42
N ASN A 34 13.85 -8.41 -10.33
CA ASN A 34 14.19 -9.28 -11.46
C ASN A 34 13.04 -10.26 -11.73
N ASN A 35 12.55 -10.28 -12.97
CA ASN A 35 11.49 -11.21 -13.39
C ASN A 35 12.03 -12.43 -14.18
N GLY A 36 13.35 -12.67 -14.14
CA GLY A 36 14.05 -13.70 -14.91
C GLY A 36 14.51 -13.26 -16.31
N VAL A 37 14.11 -12.07 -16.78
CA VAL A 37 14.50 -11.52 -18.09
C VAL A 37 15.11 -10.12 -17.94
N VAL A 38 14.50 -9.27 -17.12
CA VAL A 38 14.93 -7.89 -16.87
C VAL A 38 14.69 -7.52 -15.41
N ASP A 39 15.48 -6.56 -14.92
CA ASP A 39 15.21 -5.89 -13.67
C ASP A 39 14.08 -4.87 -13.89
N VAL A 40 12.86 -5.24 -13.51
CA VAL A 40 11.66 -4.43 -13.71
C VAL A 40 11.64 -3.29 -12.69
N PRO A 41 11.62 -2.01 -13.10
CA PRO A 41 11.52 -0.88 -12.18
C PRO A 41 10.27 -1.00 -11.31
N ALA A 42 10.43 -0.76 -10.01
CA ALA A 42 9.40 -1.03 -9.02
C ALA A 42 8.96 0.22 -8.26
N ILE A 43 7.68 0.31 -7.95
CA ILE A 43 7.13 1.26 -6.97
C ILE A 43 6.66 0.41 -5.78
N GLN A 44 7.44 0.41 -4.70
CA GLN A 44 7.19 -0.43 -3.54
C GLN A 44 6.50 0.37 -2.44
N SER A 45 5.30 -0.06 -2.04
CA SER A 45 4.60 0.49 -0.88
C SER A 45 5.06 -0.17 0.42
N GLU A 46 5.06 0.60 1.51
CA GLU A 46 5.43 0.12 2.84
C GLU A 46 4.39 -0.85 3.43
N VAL A 47 4.81 -1.64 4.41
CA VAL A 47 3.96 -2.56 5.17
C VAL A 47 4.10 -2.30 6.66
N VAL A 48 3.02 -2.52 7.40
CA VAL A 48 2.96 -2.25 8.85
C VAL A 48 2.56 -3.53 9.57
N SER A 49 3.29 -3.91 10.62
CA SER A 49 2.87 -5.01 11.50
C SER A 49 1.77 -4.51 12.43
N VAL A 50 0.65 -5.23 12.49
CA VAL A 50 -0.54 -4.85 13.26
C VAL A 50 -0.93 -5.95 14.25
N ASP A 51 -1.03 -5.59 15.52
CA ASP A 51 -1.52 -6.42 16.61
C ASP A 51 -2.55 -5.67 17.46
N ALA A 52 -2.89 -6.23 18.62
CA ALA A 52 -3.90 -5.64 19.50
C ALA A 52 -3.48 -4.26 20.03
N ASP A 53 -2.19 -3.96 20.12
CA ASP A 53 -1.69 -2.72 20.72
C ASP A 53 -1.83 -1.53 19.75
N ASN A 54 -1.94 -1.78 18.43
CA ASN A 54 -1.99 -0.73 17.42
C ASN A 54 -3.12 -0.87 16.38
N VAL A 55 -4.00 -1.87 16.49
CA VAL A 55 -5.09 -2.08 15.50
C VAL A 55 -6.03 -0.89 15.39
N GLN A 56 -6.38 -0.25 16.52
CA GLN A 56 -7.24 0.94 16.56
C GLN A 56 -6.61 2.09 15.76
N SER A 57 -5.36 2.43 16.06
CA SER A 57 -4.68 3.58 15.45
C SER A 57 -4.40 3.37 13.97
N VAL A 58 -3.96 2.15 13.58
CA VAL A 58 -3.55 1.87 12.20
C VAL A 58 -4.74 1.64 11.27
N LEU A 59 -5.73 0.85 11.68
CA LEU A 59 -6.81 0.44 10.77
C LEU A 59 -8.07 1.29 10.89
N ILE A 60 -8.36 1.84 12.06
CA ILE A 60 -9.62 2.56 12.31
C ILE A 60 -9.40 4.07 12.28
N ASP A 61 -8.49 4.58 13.10
CA ASP A 61 -8.18 6.02 13.11
C ASP A 61 -7.49 6.43 11.79
N GLY A 62 -6.73 5.52 11.19
CA GLY A 62 -6.20 5.63 9.82
C GLY A 62 -7.27 5.56 8.71
N GLY A 63 -8.53 5.36 9.07
CA GLY A 63 -9.70 5.39 8.17
C GLY A 63 -9.72 4.26 7.15
N TYR A 64 -9.04 3.14 7.41
CA TYR A 64 -9.04 2.01 6.49
C TYR A 64 -10.33 1.19 6.63
N TYR A 65 -10.80 0.98 7.86
CA TYR A 65 -12.09 0.37 8.18
C TYR A 65 -12.88 1.24 9.16
N SER A 66 -14.20 1.01 9.21
CA SER A 66 -15.03 1.60 10.26
C SER A 66 -14.92 0.76 11.53
N ALA A 67 -14.93 1.41 12.70
CA ALA A 67 -15.00 0.70 13.99
C ALA A 67 -16.21 -0.24 14.06
N SER A 68 -17.31 0.14 13.40
CA SER A 68 -18.55 -0.64 13.34
C SER A 68 -18.41 -1.98 12.62
N ASP A 69 -17.33 -2.19 11.86
CA ASP A 69 -17.10 -3.43 11.11
C ASP A 69 -16.62 -4.57 12.03
N PHE A 70 -16.32 -4.26 13.30
CA PHE A 70 -15.73 -5.20 14.26
C PHE A 70 -16.46 -5.20 15.60
N GLU A 71 -16.45 -6.36 16.25
CA GLU A 71 -16.90 -6.52 17.63
C GLU A 71 -15.68 -6.59 18.57
N ASN A 72 -15.78 -5.96 19.75
CA ASN A 72 -14.75 -5.97 20.79
C ASN A 72 -13.38 -5.46 20.33
N LEU A 73 -13.36 -4.34 19.60
CA LEU A 73 -12.13 -3.63 19.28
C LEU A 73 -11.43 -3.20 20.60
N PRO A 74 -10.11 -3.44 20.76
CA PRO A 74 -9.38 -3.26 22.02
C PRO A 74 -9.25 -1.79 22.46
#